data_AF-A0A496XAJ8-F1
#
_entry.id   AF-A0A496XAJ8-F1
#
_cell.length_a   1.000
_cell.length_b   1.000
_cell.length_c   1.000
_cell.angle_alpha   90.00
_cell.angle_beta   90.00
_cell.angle_gamma   90.00
#
_symmetry.space_group_name_H-M   'P 1'
#
loop_
_entity.id
_entity.type
_entity.pdbx_description
1 polymer ?
#
loop_
_entity_poly.entity_id
_entity_poly.type
_entity_poly.pdbx_seq_one_letter_code
_entity_poly.pdbx_strand_id
1 'polypeptide(L)'
;FGEPVYIYSLKEGINDGYLTPFKVKQIATTLDDYVYTSDDQIVEGEIEQGKRYEEEDFNRVIEIMEREKYRVKLFMDTIEQSQKTLVFCATQVHALAVRDLINQMKISKEPNYCVRVTANDGELGEQHLRTFQDNEKSIPTILTTSQKLSTGVDARDIRNIVLMRPVNSMIEFKQIIGRGTRLFDGKDYFTVYDFVKAYEHFSDPEWDGEPIEPELCERCGNAPCTCETTEPKECPVCDRTPCVCIREPVICYKCGEYPCICKKKVKIKVKLADGKERTIQHMMATTFWSPEGKPMSAAEFIERLFGDLPELFKDEDELRALWSQPDTRKALLESLAEKGYGDEQLSEIRSMIDAENSDLFDVLAYIAFALSPITREERVDTHKEQIFSHYDDRLKGFLDFVLVQYVKEGVGELDQDKLPDLLELKYHAVSDAAAELGGVAQIRDAFIGFQRHLYD
;
A
#
# COMPACT_ATOMS: atom_id res chain seq x y z
N PHE A 1 -29.22 20.99 9.42
CA PHE A 1 -29.86 20.51 10.66
C PHE A 1 -29.45 21.32 11.90
N GLY A 2 -28.87 22.52 11.74
CA GLY A 2 -28.31 23.28 12.86
C GLY A 2 -26.95 22.71 13.29
N GLU A 3 -26.33 23.29 14.31
CA GLU A 3 -25.04 22.80 14.83
C GLU A 3 -25.18 21.38 15.41
N PRO A 4 -24.19 20.50 15.17
CA PRO A 4 -24.20 19.15 15.72
C PRO A 4 -24.13 19.19 17.25
N VAL A 5 -25.00 18.42 17.92
CA VAL A 5 -25.03 18.33 19.40
C VAL A 5 -23.81 17.57 19.95
N TYR A 6 -23.21 16.71 19.14
CA TYR A 6 -22.01 15.95 19.45
C TYR A 6 -21.27 15.58 18.15
N ILE A 7 -19.94 15.62 18.19
CA ILE A 7 -19.07 15.21 17.09
C ILE A 7 -18.13 14.14 17.63
N TYR A 8 -17.96 13.07 16.86
CA TYR A 8 -16.95 12.05 17.12
C TYR A 8 -16.12 11.89 15.85
N SER A 9 -14.88 12.38 15.88
CA SER A 9 -14.05 12.49 14.69
C SER A 9 -13.42 11.15 14.29
N LEU A 10 -12.85 11.10 13.08
CA LEU A 10 -12.11 9.93 12.62
C LEU A 10 -10.89 9.68 13.53
N LYS A 11 -10.20 10.76 13.91
CA LYS A 11 -9.06 10.73 14.83
C LYS A 11 -9.43 10.20 16.21
N GLU A 12 -10.53 10.67 16.80
CA GLU A 12 -11.01 10.18 18.09
C GLU A 12 -11.33 8.68 18.02
N GLY A 13 -12.01 8.25 16.95
CA GLY A 13 -12.30 6.84 16.71
C GLY A 13 -11.06 5.96 16.60
N ILE A 14 -9.97 6.44 15.98
CA ILE A 14 -8.71 5.69 15.89
C ILE A 14 -8.01 5.64 17.25
N ASN A 15 -7.92 6.77 17.96
CA ASN A 15 -7.24 6.88 19.25
C ASN A 15 -7.90 6.04 20.35
N ASP A 16 -9.22 5.98 20.35
CA ASP A 16 -9.99 5.18 21.30
C ASP A 16 -10.04 3.69 20.92
N GLY A 17 -9.44 3.30 19.78
CA GLY A 17 -9.40 1.93 19.29
C GLY A 17 -10.71 1.44 18.66
N TYR A 18 -11.64 2.34 18.33
CA TYR A 18 -12.90 2.02 17.66
C TYR A 18 -12.81 1.99 16.13
N LEU A 19 -11.72 2.52 15.56
CA LEU A 19 -11.42 2.52 14.13
C LEU A 19 -9.99 2.04 13.87
N THR A 20 -9.80 1.34 12.76
CA THR A 20 -8.50 0.89 12.29
C THR A 20 -7.70 2.07 11.71
N PRO A 21 -6.43 2.27 12.12
CA PRO A 21 -5.54 3.26 11.54
C PRO A 21 -5.13 2.92 10.09
N PHE A 22 -4.52 3.88 9.40
CA PHE A 22 -4.06 3.67 8.03
C PHE A 22 -2.73 4.34 7.73
N LYS A 23 -2.05 3.81 6.70
CA LYS A 23 -0.86 4.43 6.11
C LYS A 23 -1.08 4.77 4.64
N VAL A 24 -0.39 5.81 4.17
CA VAL A 24 -0.52 6.31 2.79
C VAL A 24 0.81 6.12 2.08
N LYS A 25 0.79 5.36 0.98
CA LYS A 25 1.88 5.23 0.02
C LYS A 25 1.63 6.21 -1.11
N GLN A 26 2.32 7.35 -1.09
CA GLN A 26 2.29 8.33 -2.15
C GLN A 26 3.15 7.83 -3.31
N ILE A 27 2.57 7.73 -4.49
CA ILE A 27 3.24 7.19 -5.67
C ILE A 27 3.22 8.26 -6.75
N ALA A 28 4.40 8.83 -7.01
CA ALA A 28 4.63 9.68 -8.18
C ALA A 28 5.32 8.86 -9.26
N THR A 29 4.91 9.02 -10.51
CA THR A 29 5.55 8.37 -11.65
C THR A 29 6.12 9.41 -12.61
N THR A 30 7.17 9.05 -13.36
CA THR A 30 7.74 9.92 -14.39
C THR A 30 6.77 10.20 -15.57
N LEU A 31 5.55 9.67 -15.51
CA LEU A 31 4.48 9.85 -16.49
C LEU A 31 3.18 10.42 -15.86
N ASP A 32 3.31 11.14 -14.74
CA ASP A 32 2.18 11.86 -14.11
C ASP A 32 1.71 13.06 -14.95
N ASP A 33 2.58 13.57 -15.82
CA ASP A 33 2.26 14.47 -16.91
C ASP A 33 2.89 13.98 -18.22
N TYR A 34 2.27 14.32 -19.35
CA TYR A 34 2.68 13.83 -20.66
C TYR A 34 2.66 14.94 -21.71
N VAL A 35 3.75 15.07 -22.46
CA VAL A 35 3.84 15.88 -23.66
C VAL A 35 4.12 14.94 -24.82
N TYR A 36 3.29 15.00 -25.87
CA TYR A 36 3.48 14.19 -27.05
C TYR A 36 4.84 14.45 -27.71
N THR A 37 5.56 13.38 -28.03
CA THR A 37 6.77 13.46 -28.86
C THR A 37 6.57 12.67 -30.16
N SER A 38 7.27 13.05 -31.23
CA SER A 38 7.17 12.42 -32.55
C SER A 38 7.51 10.93 -32.57
N ASP A 39 8.20 10.45 -31.54
CA ASP A 39 8.58 9.05 -31.40
C ASP A 39 7.41 8.18 -30.92
N ASP A 40 6.38 8.78 -30.30
CA ASP A 40 5.21 8.08 -29.78
C ASP A 40 4.13 7.91 -30.87
N GLN A 41 3.41 6.79 -30.80
CA GLN A 41 2.43 6.43 -31.82
C GLN A 41 1.01 6.81 -31.39
N ILE A 42 0.32 7.62 -32.21
CA ILE A 42 -1.11 7.88 -32.05
C ILE A 42 -1.88 6.71 -32.64
N VAL A 43 -2.58 5.97 -31.78
CA VAL A 43 -3.41 4.82 -32.17
C VAL A 43 -4.80 5.27 -32.58
N GLU A 44 -5.35 6.27 -31.89
CA GLU A 44 -6.70 6.79 -32.13
C GLU A 44 -6.78 8.27 -31.71
N GLY A 45 -7.63 9.06 -32.38
CA GLY A 45 -7.84 10.48 -32.08
C GLY A 45 -6.84 11.43 -32.75
N GLU A 46 -6.98 12.72 -32.47
CA GLU A 46 -6.11 13.79 -32.96
C GLU A 46 -5.41 14.44 -31.75
N ILE A 47 -4.07 14.46 -31.73
CA ILE A 47 -3.30 15.01 -30.61
C ILE A 47 -3.00 16.49 -30.80
N GLU A 48 -3.01 17.25 -29.70
CA GLU A 48 -2.63 18.67 -29.70
C GLU A 48 -1.12 18.79 -29.47
N GLN A 49 -0.35 19.17 -30.50
CA GLN A 49 1.11 19.27 -30.37
C GLN A 49 1.52 20.38 -29.38
N GLY A 50 2.49 20.06 -28.53
CA GLY A 50 3.00 20.98 -27.50
C GLY A 50 2.11 21.13 -26.27
N LYS A 51 0.94 20.49 -26.22
CA LYS A 51 0.10 20.44 -25.03
C LYS A 51 0.69 19.49 -23.99
N ARG A 52 0.76 19.95 -22.74
CA ARG A 52 1.00 19.11 -21.57
C ARG A 52 -0.34 18.57 -21.09
N TYR A 53 -0.45 17.25 -21.03
CA TYR A 53 -1.59 16.54 -20.48
C TYR A 53 -1.29 16.17 -19.02
N GLU A 54 -2.22 16.48 -18.12
CA GLU A 54 -2.06 16.28 -16.66
C GLU A 54 -3.05 15.21 -16.15
N GLU A 55 -3.05 14.92 -14.84
CA GLU A 55 -3.89 13.85 -14.25
C GLU A 55 -5.38 13.94 -14.64
N GLU A 56 -5.91 15.16 -14.76
CA GLU A 56 -7.31 15.40 -15.15
C GLU A 56 -7.61 15.05 -16.61
N ASP A 57 -6.61 15.09 -17.49
CA ASP A 57 -6.75 14.73 -18.90
C ASP A 57 -6.70 13.21 -19.10
N PHE A 58 -5.95 12.50 -18.27
CA PHE A 58 -5.82 11.05 -18.39
C PHE A 58 -7.15 10.34 -18.15
N ASN A 59 -7.41 9.31 -18.95
CA ASN A 59 -8.63 8.52 -18.97
C ASN A 59 -9.93 9.28 -19.27
N ARG A 60 -9.87 10.61 -19.49
CA ARG A 60 -10.95 11.49 -19.98
C ARG A 60 -10.73 11.96 -21.41
N VAL A 61 -9.55 12.50 -21.69
CA VAL A 61 -9.14 13.09 -22.97
C VAL A 61 -8.09 12.23 -23.66
N ILE A 62 -7.12 11.73 -22.91
CA ILE A 62 -6.02 10.89 -23.40
C ILE A 62 -5.95 9.57 -22.61
N GLU A 63 -5.60 8.48 -23.28
CA GLU A 63 -5.42 7.15 -22.69
C GLU A 63 -4.08 6.57 -23.14
N ILE A 64 -3.27 6.17 -22.16
CA ILE A 64 -1.95 5.56 -22.34
C ILE A 64 -1.96 4.25 -21.57
N MET A 65 -2.09 3.12 -22.27
CA MET A 65 -2.27 1.82 -21.63
C MET A 65 -1.02 1.35 -20.88
N GLU A 66 0.17 1.73 -21.36
CA GLU A 66 1.46 1.42 -20.74
C GLU A 66 1.60 2.07 -19.36
N ARG A 67 1.05 3.28 -19.21
CA ARG A 67 0.96 3.99 -17.92
C ARG A 67 0.11 3.20 -16.92
N GLU A 68 -1.09 2.79 -17.34
CA GLU A 68 -1.98 2.02 -16.47
C GLU A 68 -1.42 0.64 -16.15
N LYS A 69 -0.78 -0.02 -17.13
CA LYS A 69 -0.07 -1.29 -16.91
C LYS A 69 1.04 -1.14 -15.87
N TYR A 70 1.82 -0.06 -15.92
CA TYR A 70 2.86 0.21 -14.94
C TYR A 70 2.28 0.47 -13.54
N ARG A 71 1.27 1.33 -13.42
CA ARG A 71 0.60 1.63 -12.14
C ARG A 71 -0.01 0.36 -11.53
N VAL A 72 -0.68 -0.46 -12.34
CA VAL A 72 -1.24 -1.74 -11.89
C VAL A 72 -0.15 -2.70 -11.43
N LYS A 73 0.93 -2.85 -12.21
CA LYS A 73 2.06 -3.68 -11.82
C LYS A 73 2.63 -3.24 -10.47
N LEU A 74 2.86 -1.94 -10.30
CA LEU A 74 3.49 -1.40 -9.10
C LEU A 74 2.70 -1.72 -7.82
N PHE A 75 1.39 -1.46 -7.79
CA PHE A 75 0.63 -1.82 -6.59
C PHE A 75 0.45 -3.34 -6.45
N MET A 76 0.32 -4.09 -7.54
CA MET A 76 0.18 -5.56 -7.49
C MET A 76 1.44 -6.27 -6.98
N ASP A 77 2.62 -5.70 -7.23
CA ASP A 77 3.91 -6.18 -6.71
C ASP A 77 4.11 -5.78 -5.24
N THR A 78 3.40 -4.75 -4.77
CA THR A 78 3.55 -4.21 -3.40
C THR A 78 2.51 -4.73 -2.41
N ILE A 79 1.29 -5.02 -2.85
CA ILE A 79 0.21 -5.52 -1.99
C ILE A 79 0.42 -7.01 -1.67
N GLU A 80 -0.05 -7.43 -0.51
CA GLU A 80 -0.32 -8.85 -0.26
C GLU A 80 -1.59 -9.25 -1.04
N GLN A 81 -1.41 -9.98 -2.15
CA GLN A 81 -2.49 -10.27 -3.11
C GLN A 81 -3.63 -11.13 -2.55
N SER A 82 -3.48 -11.73 -1.37
CA SER A 82 -4.59 -12.40 -0.66
C SER A 82 -5.53 -11.44 0.09
N GLN A 83 -5.14 -10.17 0.28
CA GLN A 83 -5.90 -9.20 1.06
C GLN A 83 -6.91 -8.41 0.22
N LYS A 84 -8.10 -8.14 0.80
CA LYS A 84 -9.16 -7.41 0.09
C LYS A 84 -8.75 -5.99 -0.27
N THR A 85 -8.92 -5.66 -1.54
CA THR A 85 -8.45 -4.40 -2.14
C THR A 85 -9.56 -3.70 -2.92
N LEU A 86 -9.74 -2.40 -2.68
CA LEU A 86 -10.62 -1.54 -3.48
C LEU A 86 -9.80 -0.63 -4.40
N VAL A 87 -10.16 -0.56 -5.68
CA VAL A 87 -9.46 0.26 -6.67
C VAL A 87 -10.42 1.28 -7.29
N PHE A 88 -10.15 2.57 -7.06
CA PHE A 88 -10.96 3.70 -7.53
C PHE A 88 -10.39 4.26 -8.84
N CYS A 89 -11.15 4.08 -9.92
CA CYS A 89 -10.75 4.43 -11.29
C CYS A 89 -11.54 5.63 -11.83
N ALA A 90 -10.97 6.33 -12.80
CA ALA A 90 -11.55 7.56 -13.39
C ALA A 90 -12.95 7.36 -14.03
N THR A 91 -13.15 6.24 -14.74
CA THR A 91 -14.39 5.96 -15.50
C THR A 91 -14.71 4.47 -15.47
N GLN A 92 -15.91 4.07 -15.89
CA GLN A 92 -16.27 2.64 -15.97
C GLN A 92 -15.42 1.86 -16.99
N VAL A 93 -14.96 2.54 -18.04
CA VAL A 93 -14.04 1.98 -19.04
C VAL A 93 -12.65 1.80 -18.43
N HIS A 94 -12.17 2.79 -17.68
CA HIS A 94 -10.91 2.69 -16.95
C HIS A 94 -10.96 1.54 -15.92
N ALA A 95 -12.03 1.42 -15.14
CA ALA A 95 -12.21 0.31 -14.19
C ALA A 95 -12.18 -1.07 -14.88
N LEU A 96 -12.76 -1.17 -16.09
CA LEU A 96 -12.72 -2.40 -16.87
C LEU A 96 -11.29 -2.78 -17.29
N ALA A 97 -10.54 -1.79 -17.80
CA ALA A 97 -9.16 -1.96 -18.24
C ALA A 97 -8.24 -2.35 -17.07
N VAL A 98 -8.35 -1.66 -15.93
CA VAL A 98 -7.61 -1.98 -14.70
C VAL A 98 -7.94 -3.40 -14.21
N ARG A 99 -9.22 -3.81 -14.23
CA ARG A 99 -9.61 -5.18 -13.89
C ARG A 99 -9.03 -6.24 -14.82
N ASP A 100 -8.89 -5.95 -16.12
CA ASP A 100 -8.20 -6.86 -17.04
C ASP A 100 -6.72 -6.97 -16.71
N LEU A 101 -6.04 -5.83 -16.50
CA LEU A 101 -4.62 -5.79 -16.16
C LEU A 101 -4.33 -6.53 -14.86
N ILE A 102 -5.13 -6.32 -13.81
CA ILE A 102 -5.00 -7.05 -12.53
C ILE A 102 -5.16 -8.56 -12.76
N ASN A 103 -6.17 -8.98 -13.51
CA ASN A 103 -6.39 -10.41 -13.78
C ASN A 103 -5.32 -11.05 -14.68
N GLN A 104 -4.55 -10.25 -15.43
CA GLN A 104 -3.39 -10.72 -16.18
C GLN A 104 -2.13 -10.86 -15.31
N MET A 105 -2.03 -10.10 -14.21
CA MET A 105 -0.85 -10.04 -13.33
C MET A 105 -1.01 -10.82 -12.02
N LYS A 106 -2.23 -11.24 -11.66
CA LYS A 106 -2.50 -11.96 -10.42
C LYS A 106 -1.70 -13.26 -10.31
N ILE A 107 -1.32 -13.59 -9.08
CA ILE A 107 -0.76 -14.89 -8.71
C ILE A 107 -1.88 -15.94 -8.59
N SER A 108 -3.07 -15.51 -8.16
CA SER A 108 -4.23 -16.39 -7.97
C SER A 108 -4.71 -17.02 -9.29
N LYS A 109 -5.05 -18.32 -9.24
CA LYS A 109 -5.63 -19.05 -10.38
C LYS A 109 -7.13 -18.78 -10.58
N GLU A 110 -7.77 -18.11 -9.63
CA GLU A 110 -9.21 -17.90 -9.62
C GLU A 110 -9.65 -16.92 -10.71
N PRO A 111 -10.58 -17.28 -11.61
CA PRO A 111 -10.96 -16.44 -12.75
C PRO A 111 -11.56 -15.11 -12.31
N ASN A 112 -12.31 -15.10 -11.20
CA ASN A 112 -12.99 -13.92 -10.66
C ASN A 112 -12.20 -13.26 -9.51
N TYR A 113 -10.87 -13.42 -9.49
CA TYR A 113 -10.01 -12.78 -8.49
C TYR A 113 -10.22 -11.26 -8.40
N CYS A 114 -10.21 -10.58 -9.56
CA CYS A 114 -10.59 -9.18 -9.65
C CYS A 114 -11.87 -9.00 -10.46
N VAL A 115 -12.86 -8.29 -9.89
CA VAL A 115 -14.13 -7.99 -10.54
C VAL A 115 -14.36 -6.49 -10.62
N ARG A 116 -15.20 -6.07 -11.57
CA ARG A 116 -15.64 -4.69 -11.72
C ARG A 116 -17.04 -4.53 -11.15
N VAL A 117 -17.27 -3.47 -10.37
CA VAL A 117 -18.62 -3.07 -9.95
C VAL A 117 -18.85 -1.58 -10.24
N THR A 118 -19.72 -1.31 -11.19
CA THR A 118 -20.12 0.02 -11.66
C THR A 118 -21.64 0.11 -11.86
N ALA A 119 -22.16 1.31 -12.13
CA ALA A 119 -23.61 1.56 -12.27
C ALA A 119 -24.27 0.67 -13.33
N ASN A 120 -23.53 0.33 -14.39
CA ASN A 120 -24.06 -0.40 -15.53
C ASN A 120 -23.92 -1.93 -15.42
N ASP A 121 -23.36 -2.45 -14.32
CA ASP A 121 -23.12 -3.89 -14.14
C ASP A 121 -24.36 -4.67 -13.63
N GLY A 122 -25.47 -3.98 -13.38
CA GLY A 122 -26.75 -4.61 -13.04
C GLY A 122 -26.69 -5.57 -11.84
N GLU A 123 -27.46 -6.65 -11.92
CA GLU A 123 -27.58 -7.66 -10.86
C GLU A 123 -26.27 -8.44 -10.61
N LEU A 124 -25.50 -8.71 -11.66
CA LEU A 124 -24.22 -9.41 -11.54
C LEU A 124 -23.20 -8.58 -10.73
N GLY A 125 -23.17 -7.26 -10.95
CA GLY A 125 -22.35 -6.35 -10.15
C GLY A 125 -22.75 -6.34 -8.67
N GLU A 126 -24.05 -6.38 -8.38
CA GLU A 126 -24.55 -6.47 -7.00
C GLU A 126 -24.19 -7.80 -6.34
N GLN A 127 -24.26 -8.91 -7.08
CA GLN A 127 -23.84 -10.22 -6.59
C GLN A 127 -22.35 -10.23 -6.24
N HIS A 128 -21.50 -9.67 -7.11
CA HIS A 128 -20.07 -9.52 -6.86
C HIS A 128 -19.79 -8.66 -5.63
N LEU A 129 -20.52 -7.56 -5.46
CA LEU A 129 -20.41 -6.70 -4.30
C LEU A 129 -20.78 -7.43 -3.01
N ARG A 130 -21.92 -8.14 -2.99
CA ARG A 130 -22.34 -8.95 -1.82
C ARG A 130 -21.32 -10.04 -1.48
N THR A 131 -20.75 -10.68 -2.50
CA THR A 131 -19.72 -11.71 -2.33
C THR A 131 -18.43 -11.10 -1.77
N PHE A 132 -18.05 -9.91 -2.23
CA PHE A 132 -16.89 -9.17 -1.71
C PHE A 132 -17.08 -8.73 -0.25
N GLN A 133 -18.30 -8.39 0.16
CA GLN A 133 -18.63 -7.99 1.54
C GLN A 133 -18.58 -9.15 2.53
N ASP A 134 -18.78 -10.38 2.04
CA ASP A 134 -18.73 -11.59 2.83
C ASP A 134 -17.28 -11.88 3.28
N ASN A 135 -17.00 -11.73 4.58
CA ASN A 135 -15.66 -11.91 5.14
C ASN A 135 -15.22 -13.39 5.16
N GLU A 136 -16.14 -14.35 5.02
CA GLU A 136 -15.78 -15.77 4.87
C GLU A 136 -15.29 -16.10 3.45
N LYS A 137 -15.49 -15.18 2.50
CA LYS A 137 -15.07 -15.34 1.10
C LYS A 137 -13.83 -14.51 0.80
N SER A 138 -12.84 -15.19 0.23
CA SER A 138 -11.60 -14.58 -0.27
C SER A 138 -11.71 -14.09 -1.73
N ILE A 139 -12.71 -14.56 -2.49
CA ILE A 139 -12.93 -14.22 -3.90
C ILE A 139 -14.32 -13.60 -4.08
N PRO A 140 -14.45 -12.43 -4.75
CA PRO A 140 -13.37 -11.63 -5.33
C PRO A 140 -12.47 -11.00 -4.25
N THR A 141 -11.16 -10.93 -4.50
CA THR A 141 -10.20 -10.30 -3.59
C THR A 141 -10.02 -8.82 -3.93
N ILE A 142 -10.11 -8.47 -5.22
CA ILE A 142 -9.94 -7.08 -5.68
C ILE A 142 -11.20 -6.61 -6.39
N LEU A 143 -11.64 -5.40 -6.06
CA LEU A 143 -12.80 -4.78 -6.68
C LEU A 143 -12.39 -3.44 -7.32
N THR A 144 -12.61 -3.31 -8.64
CA THR A 144 -12.46 -2.05 -9.36
C THR A 144 -13.79 -1.32 -9.52
N THR A 145 -13.79 0.00 -9.30
CA THR A 145 -14.98 0.84 -9.46
C THR A 145 -14.64 2.21 -10.02
N SER A 146 -15.66 2.99 -10.37
CA SER A 146 -15.51 4.40 -10.73
C SER A 146 -16.11 5.31 -9.65
N GLN A 147 -17.44 5.34 -9.57
CA GLN A 147 -18.19 6.15 -8.60
C GLN A 147 -19.24 5.34 -7.80
N LYS A 148 -19.67 4.16 -8.28
CA LYS A 148 -20.79 3.42 -7.66
C LYS A 148 -20.53 3.05 -6.20
N LEU A 149 -19.28 2.82 -5.82
CA LEU A 149 -18.90 2.50 -4.46
C LEU A 149 -18.49 3.74 -3.65
N SER A 150 -18.94 4.95 -3.99
CA SER A 150 -18.82 6.10 -3.07
C SER A 150 -19.77 5.95 -1.87
N THR A 151 -20.87 5.20 -2.01
CA THR A 151 -21.81 4.87 -0.92
C THR A 151 -22.15 3.36 -0.91
N GLY A 152 -22.09 2.67 0.25
CA GLY A 152 -22.76 1.35 0.41
C GLY A 152 -21.94 0.05 0.39
N VAL A 153 -20.60 0.06 0.34
CA VAL A 153 -19.79 -1.15 0.61
C VAL A 153 -19.57 -1.35 2.10
N ASP A 154 -20.14 -2.40 2.68
CA ASP A 154 -19.90 -2.82 4.06
C ASP A 154 -19.02 -4.08 4.11
N ALA A 155 -17.75 -3.93 3.75
CA ALA A 155 -16.74 -4.97 3.91
C ALA A 155 -15.77 -4.53 5.02
N ARG A 156 -15.62 -5.34 6.08
CA ARG A 156 -14.79 -4.97 7.24
C ARG A 156 -13.30 -5.22 6.99
N ASP A 157 -12.99 -6.30 6.28
CA ASP A 157 -11.62 -6.76 6.03
C ASP A 157 -10.94 -6.06 4.83
N ILE A 158 -11.28 -4.80 4.53
CA ILE A 158 -10.57 -4.04 3.49
C ILE A 158 -9.19 -3.66 4.03
N ARG A 159 -8.12 -4.18 3.42
CA ARG A 159 -6.72 -3.91 3.80
C ARG A 159 -6.04 -2.92 2.88
N ASN A 160 -6.51 -2.78 1.64
CA ASN A 160 -5.89 -1.91 0.65
C ASN A 160 -6.94 -1.04 -0.08
N ILE A 161 -6.63 0.24 -0.23
CA ILE A 161 -7.39 1.20 -1.05
C ILE A 161 -6.42 1.77 -2.08
N VAL A 162 -6.76 1.72 -3.36
CA VAL A 162 -5.93 2.21 -4.46
C VAL A 162 -6.66 3.35 -5.16
N LEU A 163 -6.05 4.52 -5.20
CA LEU A 163 -6.58 5.74 -5.82
C LEU A 163 -5.89 5.95 -7.17
N MET A 164 -6.61 5.68 -8.25
CA MET A 164 -6.16 5.88 -9.64
C MET A 164 -6.97 6.98 -10.35
N ARG A 165 -7.64 7.84 -9.58
CA ARG A 165 -8.29 9.06 -10.08
C ARG A 165 -8.32 10.15 -9.02
N PRO A 166 -8.25 11.42 -9.42
CA PRO A 166 -8.49 12.54 -8.51
C PRO A 166 -9.81 12.38 -7.76
N VAL A 167 -9.80 12.77 -6.50
CA VAL A 167 -10.97 12.86 -5.63
C VAL A 167 -11.26 14.35 -5.44
N ASN A 168 -12.39 14.80 -5.98
CA ASN A 168 -12.67 16.23 -6.14
C ASN A 168 -13.49 16.82 -4.98
N SER A 169 -13.96 15.99 -4.04
CA SER A 169 -14.68 16.48 -2.86
C SER A 169 -14.21 15.78 -1.59
N MET A 170 -14.12 16.55 -0.50
CA MET A 170 -13.76 16.05 0.82
C MET A 170 -14.75 14.99 1.31
N ILE A 171 -16.05 15.14 0.99
CA ILE A 171 -17.09 14.16 1.33
C ILE A 171 -16.78 12.80 0.66
N GLU A 172 -16.48 12.79 -0.64
CA GLU A 172 -16.12 11.56 -1.35
C GLU A 172 -14.83 10.95 -0.79
N PHE A 173 -13.85 11.79 -0.47
CA PHE A 173 -12.57 11.36 0.11
C PHE A 173 -12.78 10.67 1.47
N LYS A 174 -13.51 11.29 2.40
CA LYS A 174 -13.88 10.67 3.69
C LYS A 174 -14.63 9.36 3.50
N GLN A 175 -15.56 9.30 2.55
CA GLN A 175 -16.31 8.08 2.25
C GLN A 175 -15.44 6.95 1.72
N ILE A 176 -14.43 7.26 0.89
CA ILE A 176 -13.49 6.27 0.36
C ILE A 176 -12.63 5.71 1.48
N ILE A 177 -11.97 6.58 2.24
CA ILE A 177 -11.05 6.16 3.30
C ILE A 177 -11.79 5.43 4.43
N GLY A 178 -12.99 5.90 4.81
CA GLY A 178 -13.84 5.27 5.82
C GLY A 178 -14.28 3.83 5.50
N ARG A 179 -13.99 3.31 4.31
CA ARG A 179 -14.17 1.89 3.99
C ARG A 179 -13.12 1.00 4.66
N GLY A 180 -11.89 1.51 4.77
CA GLY A 180 -10.78 0.81 5.39
C GLY A 180 -10.79 0.89 6.92
N THR A 181 -11.47 1.86 7.52
CA THR A 181 -11.33 2.17 8.96
C THR A 181 -12.12 1.23 9.88
N ARG A 182 -12.88 0.28 9.34
CA ARG A 182 -13.62 -0.71 10.14
C ARG A 182 -12.64 -1.70 10.79
N LEU A 183 -12.85 -1.96 12.08
CA LEU A 183 -12.13 -3.00 12.81
C LEU A 183 -12.38 -4.40 12.23
N PHE A 184 -11.35 -5.23 12.25
CA PHE A 184 -11.38 -6.63 11.87
C PHE A 184 -10.24 -7.38 12.58
N ASP A 185 -10.42 -8.67 12.86
CA ASP A 185 -9.41 -9.46 13.58
C ASP A 185 -8.13 -9.61 12.74
N GLY A 186 -6.97 -9.38 13.36
CA GLY A 186 -5.67 -9.40 12.69
C GLY A 186 -5.50 -8.28 11.67
N LYS A 187 -6.20 -7.15 11.84
CA LYS A 187 -6.10 -5.95 11.02
C LYS A 187 -5.64 -4.77 11.87
N ASP A 188 -4.32 -4.62 11.97
CA ASP A 188 -3.70 -3.54 12.73
C ASP A 188 -3.77 -2.20 11.99
N TYR A 189 -3.65 -2.23 10.65
CA TYR A 189 -3.83 -1.07 9.78
C TYR A 189 -4.35 -1.48 8.40
N PHE A 190 -4.74 -0.49 7.59
CA PHE A 190 -4.92 -0.64 6.14
C PHE A 190 -4.05 0.35 5.37
N THR A 191 -3.76 0.06 4.10
CA THR A 191 -2.86 0.87 3.27
C THR A 191 -3.63 1.57 2.15
N VAL A 192 -3.37 2.87 1.96
CA VAL A 192 -3.88 3.67 0.85
C VAL A 192 -2.74 3.88 -0.14
N TYR A 193 -2.89 3.40 -1.37
CA TYR A 193 -1.97 3.61 -2.49
C TYR A 193 -2.49 4.77 -3.33
N ASP A 194 -1.75 5.88 -3.34
CA ASP A 194 -2.19 7.13 -3.94
C ASP A 194 -1.34 7.49 -5.17
N PHE A 195 -1.91 7.36 -6.36
CA PHE A 195 -1.28 7.71 -7.64
C PHE A 195 -1.64 9.12 -8.12
N VAL A 196 -2.41 9.88 -7.34
CA VAL A 196 -3.12 11.07 -7.83
C VAL A 196 -3.03 12.25 -6.86
N LYS A 197 -2.12 12.18 -5.89
CA LYS A 197 -1.90 13.20 -4.86
C LYS A 197 -3.17 13.50 -4.03
N ALA A 198 -4.05 12.53 -3.87
CA ALA A 198 -5.20 12.67 -2.98
C ALA A 198 -4.78 12.87 -1.52
N TYR A 199 -3.54 12.54 -1.15
CA TYR A 199 -3.00 12.78 0.18
C TYR A 199 -3.00 14.25 0.59
N GLU A 200 -3.02 15.19 -0.36
CA GLU A 200 -3.10 16.62 -0.08
C GLU A 200 -4.38 16.96 0.72
N HIS A 201 -5.47 16.20 0.51
CA HIS A 201 -6.71 16.33 1.29
C HIS A 201 -6.53 16.02 2.78
N PHE A 202 -5.55 15.20 3.18
CA PHE A 202 -5.29 14.95 4.61
C PHE A 202 -4.75 16.18 5.35
N SER A 203 -4.20 17.16 4.62
CA SER A 203 -3.72 18.42 5.19
C SER A 203 -4.83 19.47 5.35
N ASP A 204 -6.02 19.20 4.80
CA ASP A 204 -7.16 20.08 4.89
C ASP A 204 -7.77 20.01 6.31
N PRO A 205 -7.99 21.14 7.01
CA PRO A 205 -8.68 21.16 8.29
C PRO A 205 -10.06 20.47 8.27
N GLU A 206 -10.75 20.44 7.12
CA GLU A 206 -12.04 19.78 6.94
C GLU A 206 -11.93 18.25 6.94
N TRP A 207 -10.75 17.65 6.78
CA TRP A 207 -10.55 16.19 6.78
C TRP A 207 -10.96 15.56 8.12
N ASP A 208 -10.43 16.07 9.21
CA ASP A 208 -10.78 15.67 10.59
C ASP A 208 -11.70 16.69 11.28
N GLY A 209 -12.06 17.77 10.57
CA GLY A 209 -13.02 18.78 10.99
C GLY A 209 -14.48 18.30 10.90
N GLU A 210 -15.40 19.21 11.23
CA GLU A 210 -16.82 18.90 11.42
C GLU A 210 -17.44 18.16 10.21
N PRO A 211 -18.40 17.25 10.44
CA PRO A 211 -19.11 16.58 9.35
C PRO A 211 -19.78 17.62 8.45
N ILE A 212 -19.37 17.65 7.18
CA ILE A 212 -19.97 18.56 6.20
C ILE A 212 -21.43 18.12 5.99
N GLU A 213 -22.36 19.06 6.11
CA GLU A 213 -23.77 18.78 5.83
C GLU A 213 -23.89 18.24 4.39
N PRO A 214 -24.56 17.09 4.18
CA PRO A 214 -24.70 16.53 2.85
C PRO A 214 -25.42 17.53 1.94
N GLU A 215 -24.93 17.67 0.71
CA GLU A 215 -25.56 18.56 -0.27
C GLU A 215 -27.05 18.22 -0.42
N LEU A 216 -27.89 19.20 -0.09
CA LEU A 216 -29.32 19.06 -0.21
C LEU A 216 -29.67 18.98 -1.70
N CYS A 217 -30.54 18.03 -2.06
CA CYS A 217 -31.05 17.95 -3.42
C CYS A 217 -31.67 19.30 -3.85
N GLU A 218 -31.16 19.93 -4.91
CA GLU A 218 -31.66 21.22 -5.40
C GLU A 218 -33.17 21.24 -5.69
N ARG A 219 -33.79 20.08 -5.91
CA ARG A 219 -35.23 19.95 -6.19
C ARG A 219 -36.10 19.79 -4.94
N CYS A 220 -35.65 19.05 -3.93
CA CYS A 220 -36.49 18.71 -2.78
C CYS A 220 -35.92 19.14 -1.43
N GLY A 221 -34.69 19.68 -1.41
CA GLY A 221 -34.05 20.18 -0.20
C GLY A 221 -33.70 19.10 0.83
N ASN A 222 -33.78 17.81 0.49
CA ASN A 222 -33.54 16.70 1.40
C ASN A 222 -32.28 15.91 1.02
N ALA A 223 -31.62 15.33 2.03
CA ALA A 223 -30.52 14.37 1.91
C ALA A 223 -30.77 13.17 2.87
N PRO A 224 -31.00 11.93 2.37
CA PRO A 224 -31.03 11.52 0.97
C PRO A 224 -32.23 12.12 0.22
N CYS A 225 -32.11 12.24 -1.10
CA CYS A 225 -33.16 12.77 -1.97
C CYS A 225 -34.45 11.95 -1.82
N THR A 226 -35.56 12.62 -1.47
CA THR A 226 -36.90 12.03 -1.40
C THR A 226 -37.75 12.39 -2.60
N CYS A 227 -37.16 12.95 -3.66
CA CYS A 227 -37.90 13.09 -4.92
C CYS A 227 -38.39 11.70 -5.31
N GLU A 228 -39.68 11.58 -5.62
CA GLU A 228 -40.17 10.39 -6.30
C GLU A 228 -39.29 10.18 -7.53
N THR A 229 -38.48 9.12 -7.53
CA THR A 229 -37.98 8.53 -8.76
C THR A 229 -39.24 8.09 -9.48
N THR A 230 -39.73 8.93 -10.40
CA THR A 230 -40.92 8.63 -11.18
C THR A 230 -40.74 7.21 -11.71
N GLU A 231 -41.61 6.31 -11.27
CA GLU A 231 -41.73 5.00 -11.89
C GLU A 231 -41.76 5.24 -13.41
N PRO A 232 -41.00 4.48 -14.20
CA PRO A 232 -40.86 4.73 -15.62
C PRO A 232 -42.26 4.83 -16.24
N LYS A 233 -42.67 6.07 -16.53
CA LYS A 233 -44.03 6.37 -16.98
C LYS A 233 -44.31 5.50 -18.20
N GLU A 234 -45.44 4.82 -18.19
CA GLU A 234 -45.93 4.10 -19.35
C GLU A 234 -45.86 5.04 -20.55
N CYS A 235 -45.31 4.54 -21.66
CA CYS A 235 -45.15 5.37 -22.84
C CYS A 235 -46.54 5.92 -23.25
N PRO A 236 -46.75 7.25 -23.34
CA PRO A 236 -48.07 7.83 -23.66
C PRO A 236 -48.56 7.53 -25.08
N VAL A 237 -47.79 6.76 -25.85
CA VAL A 237 -48.09 6.34 -27.22
C VAL A 237 -48.36 4.83 -27.31
N CYS A 238 -47.79 4.00 -26.43
CA CYS A 238 -47.96 2.54 -26.48
C CYS A 238 -48.26 1.86 -25.14
N ASP A 239 -48.43 2.63 -24.06
CA ASP A 239 -48.82 2.17 -22.72
C ASP A 239 -48.02 0.97 -22.20
N ARG A 240 -46.72 0.91 -22.54
CA ARG A 240 -45.82 -0.19 -22.15
C ARG A 240 -44.51 0.34 -21.58
N THR A 241 -43.96 -0.43 -20.64
CA THR A 241 -42.67 -0.20 -20.01
C THR A 241 -41.83 -1.49 -20.09
N PRO A 242 -40.77 -1.58 -20.91
CA PRO A 242 -40.21 -0.53 -21.76
C PRO A 242 -41.04 -0.23 -23.02
N CYS A 243 -40.97 1.01 -23.49
CA CYS A 243 -41.62 1.49 -24.71
C CYS A 243 -41.20 0.66 -25.95
N VAL A 244 -42.17 0.24 -26.76
CA VAL A 244 -41.94 -0.45 -28.04
C VAL A 244 -42.21 0.43 -29.27
N CYS A 245 -42.51 1.72 -29.06
CA CYS A 245 -42.67 2.66 -30.16
C CYS A 245 -41.36 2.76 -30.94
N ILE A 246 -41.48 2.70 -32.27
CA ILE A 246 -40.41 3.08 -33.17
C ILE A 246 -40.23 4.58 -33.00
N ARG A 247 -39.23 5.00 -32.22
CA ARG A 247 -38.86 6.41 -32.10
C ARG A 247 -38.39 6.87 -33.48
N GLU A 248 -39.02 7.91 -34.00
CA GLU A 248 -38.55 8.54 -35.23
C GLU A 248 -37.08 8.92 -35.06
N PRO A 249 -36.24 8.68 -36.08
CA PRO A 249 -34.82 8.93 -36.01
C PRO A 249 -34.56 10.40 -35.65
N VAL A 250 -34.00 10.64 -34.45
CA VAL A 250 -33.64 11.98 -33.99
C VAL A 250 -32.48 12.47 -34.84
N ILE A 251 -32.78 13.41 -35.74
CA ILE A 251 -31.82 14.04 -36.61
C ILE A 251 -30.84 14.88 -35.77
N CYS A 252 -29.54 14.76 -36.04
CA CYS A 252 -28.54 15.51 -35.29
C CYS A 252 -28.68 17.02 -35.51
N TYR A 253 -28.88 17.80 -34.44
CA TYR A 253 -28.98 19.27 -34.52
C TYR A 253 -27.69 19.96 -35.03
N LYS A 254 -26.54 19.28 -35.05
CA LYS A 254 -25.26 19.81 -35.55
C LYS A 254 -24.98 19.49 -37.02
N CYS A 255 -25.33 18.29 -37.50
CA CYS A 255 -25.04 17.88 -38.88
C CYS A 255 -26.27 17.61 -39.76
N GLY A 256 -27.49 17.63 -39.20
CA GLY A 256 -28.71 17.45 -39.97
C GLY A 256 -28.97 16.03 -40.49
N GLU A 257 -28.15 15.04 -40.10
CA GLU A 257 -28.20 13.66 -40.63
C GLU A 257 -28.61 12.63 -39.56
N TYR A 258 -29.20 11.51 -40.02
CA TYR A 258 -29.40 10.29 -39.23
C TYR A 258 -28.88 9.06 -40.02
N PRO A 259 -27.93 8.28 -39.47
CA PRO A 259 -27.25 8.49 -38.19
C PRO A 259 -26.32 9.71 -38.21
N CYS A 260 -26.13 10.35 -37.05
CA CYS A 260 -25.27 11.52 -36.88
C CYS A 260 -23.85 11.27 -37.44
N ILE A 261 -23.42 12.11 -38.39
CA ILE A 261 -22.06 12.08 -38.96
C ILE A 261 -21.08 13.04 -38.30
N CYS A 262 -21.50 13.83 -37.29
CA CYS A 262 -20.57 14.66 -36.53
C CYS A 262 -19.47 13.78 -35.93
N LYS A 263 -18.20 14.21 -36.09
CA LYS A 263 -17.09 13.65 -35.32
C LYS A 263 -17.43 13.80 -33.82
N LYS A 264 -17.81 12.71 -33.15
CA LYS A 264 -17.75 12.65 -31.69
C LYS A 264 -16.29 12.89 -31.31
N LYS A 265 -16.01 13.68 -30.28
CA LYS A 265 -14.64 13.78 -29.75
C LYS A 265 -14.22 12.37 -29.33
N VAL A 266 -13.35 11.76 -30.13
CA VAL A 266 -12.79 10.44 -29.85
C VAL A 266 -11.66 10.64 -28.85
N LYS A 267 -11.60 9.80 -27.81
CA LYS A 267 -10.51 9.86 -26.82
C LYS A 267 -9.19 9.56 -27.54
N ILE A 268 -8.16 10.36 -27.27
CA ILE A 268 -6.84 10.17 -27.88
C ILE A 268 -6.21 8.94 -27.24
N LYS A 269 -5.81 7.95 -28.05
CA LYS A 269 -5.05 6.79 -27.57
C LYS A 269 -3.62 6.89 -28.08
N VAL A 270 -2.69 6.81 -27.14
CA VAL A 270 -1.25 6.87 -27.46
C VAL A 270 -0.60 5.58 -26.99
N LYS A 271 0.27 5.05 -27.85
CA LYS A 271 1.20 3.96 -27.55
C LYS A 271 2.60 4.56 -27.42
N LEU A 272 3.29 4.27 -26.32
CA LEU A 272 4.65 4.79 -26.10
C LEU A 272 5.65 4.09 -27.03
N ALA A 273 6.72 4.79 -27.41
CA ALA A 273 7.82 4.20 -28.17
C ALA A 273 8.46 3.00 -27.44
N ASP A 274 8.90 1.98 -28.19
CA ASP A 274 9.56 0.78 -27.64
C ASP A 274 10.78 1.19 -26.78
N GLY A 275 10.74 0.82 -25.49
CA GLY A 275 11.79 1.14 -24.51
C GLY A 275 11.44 2.27 -23.53
N LYS A 276 10.57 3.24 -23.89
CA LYS A 276 10.12 4.29 -22.95
C LYS A 276 9.27 3.75 -21.80
N GLU A 277 8.55 2.65 -22.04
CA GLU A 277 7.85 1.91 -20.98
C GLU A 277 8.80 1.36 -19.89
N ARG A 278 10.07 1.08 -20.24
CA ARG A 278 11.08 0.53 -19.31
C ARG A 278 11.79 1.62 -18.51
N THR A 279 11.66 2.87 -18.93
CA THR A 279 12.20 4.04 -18.23
C THR A 279 11.19 4.70 -17.29
N ILE A 280 9.96 4.17 -17.16
CA ILE A 280 9.02 4.64 -16.15
C ILE A 280 9.62 4.31 -14.78
N GLN A 281 9.96 5.36 -14.04
CA GLN A 281 10.43 5.29 -12.67
C GLN A 281 9.33 5.84 -11.76
N HIS A 282 9.31 5.38 -10.51
CA HIS A 282 8.40 5.90 -9.51
C HIS A 282 9.17 6.31 -8.26
N MET A 283 8.67 7.33 -7.58
CA MET A 283 9.08 7.67 -6.21
C MET A 283 7.94 7.26 -5.29
N MET A 284 8.26 6.47 -4.27
CA MET A 284 7.33 6.07 -3.22
C MET A 284 7.70 6.77 -1.91
N ALA A 285 6.79 7.58 -1.38
CA ALA A 285 6.94 8.19 -0.07
C ALA A 285 5.84 7.64 0.86
N THR A 286 6.24 7.08 2.00
CA THR A 286 5.32 6.63 3.06
C THR A 286 5.29 7.72 4.14
N THR A 287 4.11 8.23 4.51
CA THR A 287 3.94 9.25 5.56
C THR A 287 3.34 8.64 6.81
N PHE A 288 3.91 8.97 7.97
CA PHE A 288 3.51 8.49 9.29
C PHE A 288 2.74 9.57 10.06
N TRP A 289 1.98 9.19 11.09
CA TRP A 289 1.20 10.12 11.93
C TRP A 289 1.62 9.95 13.40
N SER A 290 1.81 11.06 14.12
CA SER A 290 2.29 11.06 15.51
C SER A 290 1.18 10.80 16.55
N PRO A 291 1.52 10.45 17.81
CA PRO A 291 0.56 10.34 18.92
C PRO A 291 -0.25 11.63 19.22
N GLU A 292 0.27 12.79 18.80
CA GLU A 292 -0.38 14.10 18.90
C GLU A 292 -1.27 14.40 17.66
N GLY A 293 -1.23 13.52 16.65
CA GLY A 293 -2.02 13.59 15.43
C GLY A 293 -1.56 14.66 14.45
N LYS A 294 -0.25 14.92 14.38
CA LYS A 294 0.35 15.64 13.24
C LYS A 294 0.96 14.63 12.26
N PRO A 295 0.88 14.87 10.94
CA PRO A 295 1.65 14.09 9.99
C PRO A 295 3.14 14.33 10.25
N MET A 296 3.90 13.25 10.30
CA MET A 296 5.36 13.27 10.31
C MET A 296 5.85 12.64 9.01
N SER A 297 6.62 13.40 8.25
CA SER A 297 7.37 12.87 7.12
C SER A 297 8.38 11.81 7.59
N ALA A 298 8.80 10.91 6.69
CA ALA A 298 9.91 10.00 6.97
C ALA A 298 11.17 10.74 7.44
N ALA A 299 11.39 11.97 6.93
CA ALA A 299 12.46 12.85 7.37
C ALA A 299 12.28 13.32 8.82
N GLU A 300 11.08 13.74 9.24
CA GLU A 300 10.80 14.15 10.64
C GLU A 300 10.83 12.96 11.61
N PHE A 301 10.44 11.76 11.17
CA PHE A 301 10.56 10.54 11.95
C PHE A 301 12.02 10.12 12.14
N ILE A 302 12.82 10.16 11.06
CA ILE A 302 14.27 9.94 11.12
C ILE A 302 14.94 11.03 11.94
N GLU A 303 14.51 12.29 11.85
CA GLU A 303 15.03 13.41 12.64
C GLU A 303 14.71 13.25 14.13
N ARG A 304 13.51 12.79 14.47
CA ARG A 304 13.12 12.47 15.85
C ARG A 304 13.90 11.28 16.40
N LEU A 305 14.01 10.19 15.62
CA LEU A 305 14.83 9.05 15.98
C LEU A 305 16.29 9.50 16.17
N PHE A 306 16.85 10.24 15.23
CA PHE A 306 18.18 10.85 15.34
C PHE A 306 18.35 11.72 16.60
N GLY A 307 17.31 12.44 17.01
CA GLY A 307 17.29 13.21 18.26
C GLY A 307 17.24 12.34 19.53
N ASP A 308 16.60 11.18 19.47
CA ASP A 308 16.43 10.25 20.61
C ASP A 308 17.61 9.27 20.76
N LEU A 309 18.31 8.91 19.66
CA LEU A 309 19.43 7.95 19.67
C LEU A 309 20.59 8.35 20.61
N PRO A 310 21.00 9.64 20.71
CA PRO A 310 22.04 10.07 21.65
C PRO A 310 21.74 9.78 23.14
N GLU A 311 20.47 9.56 23.50
CA GLU A 311 20.09 9.15 24.86
C GLU A 311 20.31 7.65 25.10
N LEU A 312 20.43 6.85 24.03
CA LEU A 312 20.60 5.39 24.07
C LEU A 312 22.08 4.99 23.90
N PHE A 313 22.82 5.65 23.01
CA PHE A 313 24.25 5.44 22.79
C PHE A 313 24.91 6.70 22.22
N LYS A 314 26.20 6.93 22.54
CA LYS A 314 26.91 8.17 22.19
C LYS A 314 27.65 8.11 20.85
N ASP A 315 28.17 6.95 20.52
CA ASP A 315 29.02 6.72 19.36
C ASP A 315 28.84 5.29 18.83
N GLU A 316 29.46 5.02 17.68
CA GLU A 316 29.37 3.72 17.00
C GLU A 316 29.94 2.59 17.87
N ASP A 317 31.00 2.86 18.63
CA ASP A 317 31.64 1.87 19.51
C ASP A 317 30.69 1.47 20.65
N GLU A 318 29.94 2.42 21.24
CA GLU A 318 28.93 2.14 22.25
C GLU A 318 27.73 1.39 21.66
N LEU A 319 27.24 1.77 20.47
CA LEU A 319 26.20 1.03 19.75
C LEU A 319 26.64 -0.43 19.51
N ARG A 320 27.86 -0.62 19.00
CA ARG A 320 28.45 -1.93 18.73
C ARG A 320 28.57 -2.76 19.99
N ALA A 321 29.08 -2.18 21.08
CA ALA A 321 29.21 -2.87 22.36
C ALA A 321 27.85 -3.32 22.94
N LEU A 322 26.80 -2.51 22.77
CA LEU A 322 25.44 -2.86 23.17
C LEU A 322 24.82 -3.91 22.25
N TRP A 323 25.02 -3.80 20.94
CA TRP A 323 24.38 -4.66 19.95
C TRP A 323 25.00 -6.07 19.89
N SER A 324 26.31 -6.16 20.13
CA SER A 324 27.07 -7.40 19.96
C SER A 324 26.85 -8.42 21.08
N GLN A 325 26.13 -8.07 22.14
CA GLN A 325 25.71 -9.00 23.19
C GLN A 325 24.17 -9.12 23.19
N PRO A 326 23.60 -10.34 23.20
CA PRO A 326 22.16 -10.52 23.10
C PRO A 326 21.33 -9.79 24.16
N ASP A 327 21.79 -9.80 25.42
CA ASP A 327 21.03 -9.23 26.54
C ASP A 327 20.96 -7.71 26.45
N THR A 328 22.07 -7.05 26.09
CA THR A 328 22.10 -5.60 25.90
C THR A 328 21.43 -5.16 24.60
N ARG A 329 21.50 -5.97 23.54
CA ARG A 329 20.74 -5.74 22.30
C ARG A 329 19.25 -5.75 22.59
N LYS A 330 18.77 -6.75 23.33
CA LYS A 330 17.36 -6.84 23.74
C LYS A 330 16.93 -5.62 24.55
N ALA A 331 17.72 -5.22 25.56
CA ALA A 331 17.42 -4.03 26.35
C ALA A 331 17.39 -2.73 25.51
N LEU A 332 18.27 -2.62 24.51
CA LEU A 332 18.27 -1.49 23.57
C LEU A 332 17.01 -1.47 22.69
N LEU A 333 16.60 -2.63 22.15
CA LEU A 333 15.38 -2.76 21.36
C LEU A 333 14.12 -2.46 22.20
N GLU A 334 14.06 -2.93 23.45
CA GLU A 334 12.98 -2.59 24.38
C GLU A 334 12.93 -1.08 24.66
N SER A 335 14.08 -0.44 24.87
CA SER A 335 14.17 1.02 25.09
C SER A 335 13.74 1.82 23.85
N LEU A 336 14.09 1.34 22.65
CA LEU A 336 13.63 1.91 21.38
C LEU A 336 12.10 1.77 21.25
N ALA A 337 11.56 0.59 21.56
CA ALA A 337 10.12 0.34 21.51
C ALA A 337 9.33 1.23 22.50
N GLU A 338 9.82 1.43 23.72
CA GLU A 338 9.23 2.35 24.71
C GLU A 338 9.18 3.80 24.21
N LYS A 339 10.17 4.21 23.39
CA LYS A 339 10.22 5.52 22.73
C LYS A 339 9.36 5.61 21.46
N GLY A 340 8.69 4.52 21.07
CA GLY A 340 7.82 4.44 19.91
C GLY A 340 8.48 3.88 18.65
N TYR A 341 9.69 3.31 18.77
CA TYR A 341 10.47 2.71 17.69
C TYR A 341 10.54 1.18 17.86
N GLY A 342 9.40 0.51 17.71
CA GLY A 342 9.34 -0.95 17.76
C GLY A 342 9.84 -1.62 16.48
N ASP A 343 9.78 -2.96 16.45
CA ASP A 343 10.25 -3.78 15.32
C ASP A 343 9.58 -3.42 13.99
N GLU A 344 8.29 -3.07 14.01
CA GLU A 344 7.56 -2.65 12.81
C GLU A 344 8.12 -1.34 12.26
N GLN A 345 8.34 -0.34 13.12
CA GLN A 345 8.86 0.96 12.72
C GLN A 345 10.30 0.86 12.20
N LEU A 346 11.15 0.09 12.87
CA LEU A 346 12.53 -0.13 12.46
C LEU A 346 12.60 -0.91 11.13
N SER A 347 11.71 -1.87 10.93
CA SER A 347 11.58 -2.60 9.66
C SER A 347 11.14 -1.69 8.50
N GLU A 348 10.27 -0.71 8.77
CA GLU A 348 9.87 0.27 7.77
C GLU A 348 11.01 1.23 7.42
N ILE A 349 11.80 1.69 8.40
CA ILE A 349 13.02 2.48 8.11
C ILE A 349 14.00 1.68 7.27
N ARG A 350 14.20 0.41 7.61
CA ARG A 350 15.06 -0.51 6.85
C ARG A 350 14.67 -0.58 5.38
N SER A 351 13.37 -0.60 5.06
CA SER A 351 12.90 -0.59 3.67
C SER A 351 13.01 0.79 3.01
N MET A 352 12.85 1.89 3.77
CA MET A 352 13.00 3.25 3.23
C MET A 352 14.41 3.59 2.75
N ILE A 353 15.43 2.93 3.30
CA ILE A 353 16.85 3.17 2.96
C ILE A 353 17.43 2.07 2.05
N ASP A 354 16.56 1.26 1.41
CA ASP A 354 16.94 0.12 0.55
C ASP A 354 17.87 -0.90 1.25
N ALA A 355 17.66 -1.15 2.55
CA ALA A 355 18.50 -1.98 3.40
C ALA A 355 17.78 -3.24 3.93
N GLU A 356 16.79 -3.80 3.22
CA GLU A 356 16.01 -4.95 3.68
C GLU A 356 16.86 -6.19 3.99
N ASN A 357 18.00 -6.31 3.31
CA ASN A 357 18.96 -7.39 3.51
C ASN A 357 20.00 -7.09 4.60
N SER A 358 20.00 -5.88 5.16
CA SER A 358 20.92 -5.43 6.22
C SER A 358 20.39 -5.75 7.62
N ASP A 359 21.29 -5.73 8.59
CA ASP A 359 20.93 -5.87 10.00
C ASP A 359 20.29 -4.58 10.54
N LEU A 360 19.49 -4.67 11.61
CA LEU A 360 18.98 -3.47 12.28
C LEU A 360 20.11 -2.63 12.88
N PHE A 361 21.25 -3.23 13.23
CA PHE A 361 22.48 -2.51 13.55
C PHE A 361 22.85 -1.51 12.46
N ASP A 362 22.86 -1.95 11.19
CA ASP A 362 23.25 -1.12 10.05
C ASP A 362 22.27 0.04 9.83
N VAL A 363 20.99 -0.21 10.08
CA VAL A 363 19.95 0.81 10.01
C VAL A 363 20.18 1.89 11.08
N LEU A 364 20.44 1.47 12.33
CA LEU A 364 20.73 2.41 13.43
C LEU A 364 22.04 3.17 13.19
N ALA A 365 23.08 2.50 12.69
CA ALA A 365 24.37 3.09 12.36
C ALA A 365 24.28 4.08 11.19
N TYR A 366 23.48 3.78 10.17
CA TYR A 366 23.18 4.70 9.07
C TYR A 366 22.49 5.98 9.58
N ILE A 367 21.50 5.84 10.47
CA ILE A 367 20.76 6.99 11.00
C ILE A 367 21.65 7.83 11.91
N ALA A 368 22.34 7.21 12.87
CA ALA A 368 23.12 7.93 13.87
C ALA A 368 24.43 8.52 13.32
N PHE A 369 25.08 7.83 12.39
CA PHE A 369 26.46 8.12 12.00
C PHE A 369 26.67 8.27 10.47
N ALA A 370 25.60 8.20 9.68
CA ALA A 370 25.65 8.28 8.21
C ALA A 370 26.56 7.20 7.56
N LEU A 371 26.65 6.02 8.18
CA LEU A 371 27.41 4.88 7.67
C LEU A 371 26.57 4.10 6.66
N SER A 372 27.17 3.75 5.52
CA SER A 372 26.49 2.93 4.51
C SER A 372 26.12 1.55 5.07
N PRO A 373 24.85 1.12 4.97
CA PRO A 373 24.45 -0.23 5.39
C PRO A 373 25.18 -1.29 4.57
N ILE A 374 25.64 -2.36 5.22
CA ILE A 374 26.11 -3.58 4.55
C ILE A 374 25.05 -4.66 4.66
N THR A 375 25.04 -5.62 3.74
CA THR A 375 24.09 -6.74 3.81
C THR A 375 24.51 -7.72 4.92
N ARG A 376 23.56 -8.50 5.44
CA ARG A 376 23.88 -9.59 6.38
C ARG A 376 24.86 -10.60 5.78
N GLU A 377 24.73 -10.91 4.49
CA GLU A 377 25.64 -11.80 3.76
C GLU A 377 27.07 -11.24 3.74
N GLU A 378 27.23 -9.98 3.32
CA GLU A 378 28.52 -9.28 3.30
C GLU A 378 29.14 -9.17 4.71
N ARG A 379 28.32 -8.90 5.72
CA ARG A 379 28.76 -8.87 7.13
C ARG A 379 29.33 -10.23 7.54
N VAL A 380 28.63 -11.32 7.25
CA VAL A 380 29.12 -12.66 7.55
C VAL A 380 30.42 -12.93 6.81
N ASP A 381 30.45 -12.72 5.49
CA ASP A 381 31.62 -13.00 4.65
C ASP A 381 32.88 -12.26 5.12
N THR A 382 32.72 -11.02 5.55
CA THR A 382 33.84 -10.17 6.03
C THR A 382 34.42 -10.67 7.35
N HIS A 383 33.60 -11.18 8.26
CA HIS A 383 34.02 -11.50 9.64
C HIS A 383 34.21 -13.00 9.90
N LYS A 384 33.74 -13.87 8.98
CA LYS A 384 33.70 -15.32 9.16
C LYS A 384 35.07 -15.93 9.50
N GLU A 385 36.12 -15.52 8.81
CA GLU A 385 37.48 -16.04 9.06
C GLU A 385 37.98 -15.68 10.46
N GLN A 386 37.76 -14.43 10.89
CA GLN A 386 38.12 -13.96 12.23
C GLN A 386 37.34 -14.71 13.30
N ILE A 387 36.01 -14.80 13.14
CA ILE A 387 35.13 -15.56 14.06
C ILE A 387 35.66 -16.99 14.21
N PHE A 388 35.89 -17.69 13.10
CA PHE A 388 36.29 -19.10 13.12
C PHE A 388 37.68 -19.34 13.71
N SER A 389 38.57 -18.34 13.69
CA SER A 389 39.91 -18.47 14.28
C SER A 389 39.89 -18.76 15.79
N HIS A 390 38.79 -18.44 16.48
CA HIS A 390 38.63 -18.61 17.93
C HIS A 390 38.05 -19.97 18.37
N TYR A 391 37.58 -20.80 17.43
CA TYR A 391 36.80 -22.00 17.74
C TYR A 391 37.37 -23.27 17.10
N ASP A 392 37.04 -24.43 17.67
CA ASP A 392 37.37 -25.74 17.07
C ASP A 392 36.45 -26.07 15.89
N ASP A 393 36.81 -27.07 15.07
CA ASP A 393 36.06 -27.36 13.84
C ASP A 393 34.61 -27.80 14.07
N ARG A 394 34.30 -28.37 15.25
CA ARG A 394 32.94 -28.77 15.61
C ARG A 394 32.08 -27.55 15.90
N LEU A 395 32.60 -26.62 16.72
CA LEU A 395 31.93 -25.36 17.01
C LEU A 395 31.83 -24.46 15.77
N LYS A 396 32.86 -24.40 14.91
CA LYS A 396 32.77 -23.70 13.62
C LYS A 396 31.60 -24.21 12.79
N GLY A 397 31.43 -25.54 12.71
CA GLY A 397 30.29 -26.14 12.00
C GLY A 397 28.95 -25.66 12.57
N PHE A 398 28.78 -25.62 13.89
CA PHE A 398 27.57 -25.08 14.51
C PHE A 398 27.38 -23.58 14.21
N LEU A 399 28.41 -22.76 14.42
CA LEU A 399 28.34 -21.31 14.19
C LEU A 399 28.06 -20.96 12.72
N ASP A 400 28.63 -21.70 11.77
CA ASP A 400 28.32 -21.54 10.34
C ASP A 400 26.83 -21.72 10.05
N PHE A 401 26.20 -22.72 10.68
CA PHE A 401 24.75 -22.93 10.55
C PHE A 401 23.94 -21.78 11.15
N VAL A 402 24.34 -21.26 12.31
CA VAL A 402 23.69 -20.09 12.94
C VAL A 402 23.80 -18.86 12.03
N LEU A 403 24.99 -18.61 11.47
CA LEU A 403 25.22 -17.50 10.53
C LEU A 403 24.35 -17.62 9.28
N VAL A 404 24.12 -18.83 8.75
CA VAL A 404 23.20 -19.06 7.63
C VAL A 404 21.74 -18.72 8.02
N GLN A 405 21.28 -19.11 9.21
CA GLN A 405 19.93 -18.73 9.68
C GLN A 405 19.82 -17.22 9.87
N TYR A 406 20.84 -16.59 10.44
CA TYR A 406 20.91 -15.13 10.60
C TYR A 406 20.81 -14.38 9.26
N VAL A 407 21.55 -14.79 8.23
CA VAL A 407 21.48 -14.19 6.89
C VAL A 407 20.08 -14.32 6.29
N LYS A 408 19.38 -15.41 6.57
CA LYS A 408 18.05 -15.69 6.04
C LYS A 408 16.94 -14.96 6.82
N GLU A 409 16.86 -15.17 8.12
CA GLU A 409 15.72 -14.78 8.97
C GLU A 409 15.98 -13.48 9.76
N GLY A 410 17.24 -13.20 10.13
CA GLY A 410 17.67 -11.92 10.71
C GLY A 410 18.24 -12.02 12.11
N VAL A 411 18.44 -10.86 12.75
CA VAL A 411 19.10 -10.73 14.06
C VAL A 411 18.41 -11.51 15.18
N GLY A 412 17.09 -11.75 15.08
CA GLY A 412 16.34 -12.52 16.07
C GLY A 412 16.83 -13.95 16.23
N GLU A 413 17.45 -14.55 15.20
CA GLU A 413 18.08 -15.88 15.30
C GLU A 413 19.31 -15.89 16.24
N LEU A 414 19.82 -14.71 16.59
CA LEU A 414 20.98 -14.56 17.47
C LEU A 414 20.58 -14.37 18.95
N ASP A 415 19.30 -14.43 19.27
CA ASP A 415 18.81 -14.28 20.65
C ASP A 415 19.07 -15.56 21.47
N GLN A 416 19.36 -15.40 22.77
CA GLN A 416 19.75 -16.54 23.62
C GLN A 416 18.65 -17.60 23.75
N ASP A 417 17.39 -17.18 23.70
CA ASP A 417 16.21 -18.02 23.73
C ASP A 417 16.00 -18.84 22.46
N LYS A 418 16.66 -18.49 21.34
CA LYS A 418 16.69 -19.31 20.11
C LYS A 418 17.70 -20.45 20.15
N LEU A 419 18.66 -20.41 21.09
CA LEU A 419 19.72 -21.42 21.14
C LEU A 419 19.19 -22.86 21.25
N PRO A 420 18.20 -23.20 22.09
CA PRO A 420 17.63 -24.54 22.14
C PRO A 420 17.05 -24.99 20.79
N ASP A 421 16.27 -24.12 20.13
CA ASP A 421 15.62 -24.41 18.85
C ASP A 421 16.65 -24.65 17.74
N LEU A 422 17.72 -23.85 17.70
CA LEU A 422 18.82 -24.01 16.73
C LEU A 422 19.60 -25.31 16.93
N LEU A 423 19.80 -25.73 18.19
CA LEU A 423 20.46 -26.99 18.51
C LEU A 423 19.59 -28.19 18.12
N GLU A 424 18.30 -28.14 18.41
CA GLU A 424 17.34 -29.19 18.00
C GLU A 424 17.22 -29.27 16.47
N LEU A 425 17.20 -28.13 15.78
CA LEU A 425 17.11 -28.08 14.32
C LEU A 425 18.32 -28.73 13.63
N LYS A 426 19.52 -28.56 14.18
CA LYS A 426 20.76 -29.11 13.60
C LYS A 426 21.11 -30.52 14.08
N TYR A 427 20.91 -30.81 15.36
CA TYR A 427 21.36 -32.06 16.00
C TYR A 427 20.22 -32.96 16.47
N HIS A 428 18.97 -32.62 16.17
CA HIS A 428 17.74 -33.32 16.58
C HIS A 428 17.42 -33.30 18.08
N ALA A 429 18.42 -33.11 18.95
CA ALA A 429 18.23 -32.93 20.39
C ALA A 429 19.37 -32.11 21.02
N VAL A 430 19.04 -31.33 22.05
CA VAL A 430 20.02 -30.54 22.82
C VAL A 430 21.08 -31.43 23.50
N SER A 431 20.69 -32.64 23.94
CA SER A 431 21.62 -33.60 24.55
C SER A 431 22.69 -34.07 23.57
N ASP A 432 22.32 -34.26 22.30
CA ASP A 432 23.20 -34.78 21.26
C ASP A 432 24.18 -33.69 20.83
N ALA A 433 23.68 -32.45 20.69
CA ALA A 433 24.53 -31.29 20.48
C ALA A 433 25.54 -31.10 21.63
N ALA A 434 25.11 -31.26 22.89
CA ALA A 434 26.00 -31.15 24.05
C ALA A 434 27.09 -32.22 24.06
N ALA A 435 26.77 -33.45 23.66
CA ALA A 435 27.74 -34.54 23.56
C ALA A 435 28.78 -34.27 22.44
N GLU A 436 28.35 -33.71 21.32
CA GLU A 436 29.22 -33.46 20.16
C GLU A 436 30.08 -32.21 20.31
N LEU A 437 29.52 -31.12 20.84
CA LEU A 437 30.13 -29.78 20.87
C LEU A 437 30.87 -29.44 22.17
N GLY A 438 30.92 -30.36 23.14
CA GLY A 438 31.69 -30.19 24.38
C GLY A 438 30.91 -29.61 25.57
N GLY A 439 29.58 -29.69 25.51
CA GLY A 439 28.66 -29.37 26.62
C GLY A 439 27.93 -28.05 26.48
N VAL A 440 26.81 -27.92 27.19
CA VAL A 440 25.88 -26.78 27.07
C VAL A 440 26.54 -25.43 27.38
N ALA A 441 27.41 -25.39 28.39
CA ALA A 441 28.12 -24.14 28.76
C ALA A 441 29.04 -23.66 27.63
N GLN A 442 29.82 -24.56 27.03
CA GLN A 442 30.73 -24.23 25.94
C GLN A 442 29.97 -23.76 24.69
N ILE A 443 28.84 -24.41 24.36
CA ILE A 443 27.99 -24.00 23.25
C ILE A 443 27.44 -22.60 23.48
N ARG A 444 26.89 -22.33 24.66
CA ARG A 444 26.32 -21.03 24.99
C ARG A 444 27.38 -19.92 24.95
N ASP A 445 28.54 -20.18 25.54
CA ASP A 445 29.63 -19.20 25.57
C ASP A 445 30.18 -18.94 24.16
N ALA A 446 30.22 -19.95 23.28
CA ALA A 446 30.55 -19.78 21.88
C ALA A 446 29.46 -18.98 21.12
N PHE A 447 28.18 -19.31 21.33
CA PHE A 447 27.03 -18.63 20.71
C PHE A 447 26.92 -17.15 21.09
N ILE A 448 27.25 -16.80 22.34
CA ILE A 448 27.29 -15.39 22.76
C ILE A 448 28.58 -14.73 22.28
N GLY A 449 29.72 -15.42 22.41
CA GLY A 449 31.04 -14.84 22.14
C GLY A 449 31.27 -14.48 20.68
N PHE A 450 30.79 -15.29 19.73
CA PHE A 450 31.05 -15.05 18.31
C PHE A 450 30.36 -13.78 17.79
N GLN A 451 29.24 -13.39 18.41
CA GLN A 451 28.47 -12.22 18.00
C GLN A 451 29.27 -10.94 18.17
N ARG A 452 30.18 -10.87 19.15
CA ARG A 452 31.12 -9.75 19.28
C ARG A 452 31.92 -9.53 18.00
N HIS A 453 32.45 -10.61 17.45
CA HIS A 453 33.27 -10.59 16.24
C HIS A 453 32.46 -10.39 14.95
N LEU A 454 31.14 -10.54 14.99
CA LEU A 454 30.25 -10.31 13.85
C LEU A 454 30.03 -8.80 13.57
N TYR A 455 30.27 -7.96 14.56
CA TYR A 455 30.11 -6.50 14.48
C TYR A 455 31.42 -5.75 14.70
N ASP A 456 32.56 -6.45 14.85
CA ASP A 456 33.89 -5.87 15.12
C ASP A 456 34.48 -5.06 13.95
#